data_AF-A0A4U8V6B9-F1
#
_entry.id   AF-A0A4U8V6B9-F1
#
_cell.length_a   1.000
_cell.length_b   1.000
_cell.length_c   1.000
_cell.angle_alpha   90.00
_cell.angle_beta   90.00
_cell.angle_gamma   90.00
#
_symmetry.space_group_name_H-M   'P 1'
#
loop_
_entity.id
_entity.type
_entity.pdbx_description
1 polymer ?
#
loop_
_entity_poly.entity_id
_entity_poly.type
_entity_poly.pdbx_seq_one_letter_code
_entity_poly.pdbx_strand_id
1 'polypeptide(L)'
;MASDGLRTIALAYKDYVPGNAQENQINFAGEVDWDNEDAVVNDLTAICIVGIQDPVRPEVPEAIRKCQRAGITVRMVTGDNINTARSIATNCGILRPGEDFIARKARISMQRSVTRTEM
;
A
#
# COMPACT_ATOMS: atom_id res chain seq x y z
N MET A 1 9.85 0.32 -8.84
CA MET A 1 9.57 -0.11 -7.45
C MET A 1 8.13 -0.59 -7.27
N ALA A 2 7.11 0.28 -7.26
CA ALA A 2 5.72 -0.18 -7.13
C ALA A 2 5.23 -1.02 -8.34
N SER A 3 5.66 -0.66 -9.55
CA SER A 3 5.42 -1.45 -10.78
C SER A 3 6.04 -2.86 -10.75
N ASP A 4 7.01 -3.07 -9.87
CA ASP A 4 7.70 -4.35 -9.68
C ASP A 4 7.08 -5.17 -8.54
N GLY A 5 5.93 -4.73 -8.01
CA GLY A 5 5.20 -5.45 -6.97
C GLY A 5 5.74 -5.22 -5.56
N LEU A 6 6.63 -4.24 -5.36
CA LEU A 6 7.20 -3.94 -4.05
C LEU A 6 6.27 -3.03 -3.23
N ARG A 7 6.13 -3.32 -1.94
CA ARG A 7 5.54 -2.39 -0.95
C ARG A 7 6.56 -1.29 -0.68
N THR A 8 6.26 -0.06 -1.11
CA THR A 8 7.18 1.08 -0.97
C THR A 8 6.96 1.82 0.34
N ILE A 9 8.04 2.11 1.06
CA ILE A 9 8.03 2.93 2.28
C ILE A 9 9.04 4.06 2.10
N ALA A 10 8.63 5.30 2.38
CA ALA A 10 9.53 6.45 2.40
C ALA A 10 10.01 6.68 3.84
N LEU A 11 11.32 6.94 3.99
CA LEU A 11 11.93 7.36 5.24
C LEU A 11 12.32 8.83 5.11
N ALA A 12 11.88 9.63 6.07
CA ALA A 12 12.19 11.05 6.15
C ALA A 12 12.33 11.45 7.63
N TYR A 13 13.06 12.52 7.90
CA TYR A 13 13.29 13.01 9.25
C TYR A 13 13.15 14.53 9.33
N LYS A 14 13.06 15.03 10.56
CA LYS A 14 13.06 16.44 10.89
C LYS A 14 13.73 16.61 12.24
N ASP A 15 14.65 17.56 12.31
CA ASP A 15 15.39 17.86 13.52
C ASP A 15 14.71 18.98 14.30
N TYR A 16 14.42 18.72 15.57
CA TYR A 16 13.96 19.72 16.52
C TYR A 16 15.14 20.19 17.35
N VAL A 17 15.49 21.48 17.23
CA VAL A 17 16.66 22.05 17.91
C VAL A 17 16.25 23.25 18.78
N PRO A 18 16.81 23.40 19.99
CA PRO A 18 16.61 24.60 20.79
C PRO A 18 17.47 25.75 20.23
N GLY A 19 16.87 26.92 19.98
CA GLY A 19 17.59 28.13 19.58
C GLY A 19 17.55 28.42 18.08
N ASN A 20 18.62 28.98 17.50
CA ASN A 20 18.59 29.34 16.08
C ASN A 20 18.68 28.08 15.19
N ALA A 21 17.54 27.71 14.62
CA ALA A 21 17.45 26.61 13.65
C ALA A 21 18.14 26.98 12.32
N GLN A 22 18.83 25.99 11.74
CA GLN A 22 19.36 26.06 10.38
C GLN A 22 18.33 25.57 9.36
N GLU A 23 18.71 25.58 8.07
CA GLU A 23 17.90 25.00 6.99
C GLU A 23 17.58 23.52 7.29
N ASN A 24 16.31 23.12 7.13
CA ASN A 24 15.76 21.80 7.46
C ASN A 24 15.69 21.45 8.96
N GLN A 25 15.83 22.44 9.86
CA GLN A 25 15.62 22.28 11.30
C GLN A 25 14.43 23.13 11.75
N ILE A 26 13.72 22.67 12.78
CA ILE A 26 12.64 23.43 13.42
C ILE A 26 13.13 23.92 14.77
N ASN A 27 13.14 25.26 14.95
CA ASN A 27 13.40 25.86 16.25
C ASN A 27 12.23 25.53 17.16
N PHE A 28 12.55 24.99 18.32
CA PHE A 28 11.55 24.60 19.27
C PHE A 28 11.91 25.02 20.70
N ALA A 29 10.93 25.59 21.42
CA ALA A 29 11.12 26.23 22.71
C ALA A 29 10.41 25.52 23.90
N GLY A 30 9.69 24.40 23.68
CA GLY A 30 8.83 23.75 24.70
C GLY A 30 8.88 22.21 24.69
N GLU A 31 7.72 21.52 24.71
CA GLU A 31 7.53 20.10 24.32
C GLU A 31 6.83 19.94 22.95
N VAL A 32 7.34 19.05 22.08
CA VAL A 32 6.77 18.86 20.74
C VAL A 32 5.32 18.40 20.87
N ASP A 33 4.41 19.15 20.25
CA ASP A 33 2.99 18.79 20.18
C ASP A 33 2.79 17.67 19.17
N TRP A 34 2.83 16.43 19.65
CA TRP A 34 2.66 15.23 18.84
C TRP A 34 1.22 15.03 18.34
N ASP A 35 0.24 15.74 18.91
CA ASP A 35 -1.16 15.68 18.49
C ASP A 35 -1.44 16.60 17.30
N ASN A 36 -0.55 17.55 17.01
CA ASN A 36 -0.59 18.38 15.82
C ASN A 36 0.02 17.65 14.60
N GLU A 37 -0.80 16.81 13.97
CA GLU A 37 -0.39 15.98 12.82
C GLU A 37 0.23 16.82 11.69
N ASP A 38 -0.38 17.95 11.32
CA ASP A 38 0.11 18.83 10.26
C ASP A 38 1.53 19.34 10.54
N ALA A 39 1.82 19.76 11.78
CA ALA A 39 3.16 20.21 12.15
C ALA A 39 4.18 19.07 12.13
N VAL A 40 3.77 17.84 12.42
CA VAL A 40 4.65 16.67 12.46
C VAL A 40 4.99 16.18 11.05
N VAL A 41 4.00 16.06 10.15
CA VAL A 41 4.16 15.37 8.85
C VAL A 41 4.70 16.24 7.71
N ASN A 42 4.65 17.57 7.84
CA ASN A 42 5.17 18.50 6.82
C ASN A 42 6.67 18.80 7.02
N ASP A 43 7.34 19.44 6.06
CA ASP A 43 8.73 19.91 6.17
C ASP A 43 9.75 18.85 6.64
N LEU A 44 9.60 17.62 6.14
CA LEU A 44 10.52 16.52 6.39
C LEU A 44 11.62 16.48 5.31
N THR A 45 12.84 16.15 5.72
CA THR A 45 13.94 15.83 4.79
C THR A 45 13.85 14.37 4.41
N ALA A 46 13.60 14.09 3.12
CA ALA A 46 13.56 12.72 2.60
C ALA A 46 14.96 12.09 2.60
N ILE A 47 15.08 10.90 3.16
CA ILE A 47 16.33 10.13 3.21
C ILE A 47 16.37 9.13 2.07
N CYS A 48 15.36 8.26 2.00
CA CYS A 48 15.29 7.21 0.99
C CYS A 48 13.89 6.64 0.83
N ILE A 49 13.71 5.86 -0.23
CA ILE A 49 12.55 5.00 -0.43
C ILE A 49 13.05 3.55 -0.44
N VAL A 50 12.46 2.70 0.39
CA VAL A 50 12.73 1.28 0.42
C VAL A 50 11.57 0.51 -0.20
N GLY A 51 11.86 -0.64 -0.81
CA GLY A 51 10.86 -1.54 -1.38
C GLY A 51 10.96 -2.90 -0.73
N ILE A 52 9.85 -3.39 -0.17
CA ILE A 52 9.76 -4.71 0.45
C ILE A 52 8.98 -5.62 -0.50
N GLN A 53 9.55 -6.76 -0.85
CA GLN A 53 8.89 -7.74 -1.69
C GLN A 53 8.05 -8.70 -0.85
N ASP A 54 6.82 -8.92 -1.27
CA ASP A 54 5.96 -10.01 -0.78
C ASP A 54 5.90 -11.08 -1.87
N PRO A 55 6.74 -12.13 -1.80
CA PRO A 55 6.86 -13.10 -2.88
C PRO A 55 5.56 -13.89 -3.04
N VAL A 56 5.17 -14.12 -4.29
CA VAL A 56 4.05 -15.02 -4.60
C VAL A 56 4.39 -16.41 -4.09
N ARG A 57 3.43 -17.04 -3.42
CA ARG A 57 3.58 -18.42 -2.93
C ARG A 57 3.87 -19.37 -4.11
N PRO A 58 4.86 -20.27 -4.04
CA PRO A 58 5.30 -21.09 -5.18
C PRO A 58 4.19 -21.92 -5.85
N GLU A 59 3.18 -22.34 -5.09
CA GLU A 59 2.07 -23.16 -5.55
C GLU A 59 1.01 -22.39 -6.36
N VAL A 60 0.94 -21.06 -6.20
CA VAL A 60 -0.14 -20.23 -6.75
C VAL A 60 -0.17 -20.23 -8.29
N PRO A 61 0.95 -20.05 -9.02
CA PRO A 61 0.93 -20.07 -10.48
C PRO A 61 0.49 -21.41 -11.07
N GLU A 62 0.76 -22.53 -10.40
CA GLU A 62 0.28 -23.83 -10.85
C GLU A 62 -1.24 -23.98 -10.64
N ALA A 63 -1.74 -23.57 -9.49
CA ALA A 63 -3.18 -23.59 -9.20
C ALA A 63 -3.98 -22.75 -10.20
N ILE A 64 -3.49 -21.55 -10.53
CA ILE A 64 -4.12 -20.66 -11.52
C ILE A 64 -4.15 -21.32 -12.90
N ARG A 65 -3.04 -21.93 -13.33
CA ARG A 65 -2.98 -22.66 -14.61
C ARG A 65 -3.97 -23.83 -14.66
N LYS A 66 -4.15 -24.57 -13.56
CA LYS A 66 -5.15 -25.66 -13.47
C LYS A 66 -6.57 -25.12 -13.64
N CYS A 67 -6.92 -24.03 -12.94
CA CYS A 67 -8.22 -23.37 -13.09
C CYS A 67 -8.46 -22.89 -14.53
N GLN A 68 -7.48 -22.22 -15.13
CA GLN A 68 -7.58 -21.74 -16.51
C GLN A 68 -7.77 -22.88 -17.52
N ARG A 69 -7.03 -24.00 -17.37
CA ARG A 69 -7.21 -25.21 -18.22
C ARG A 69 -8.59 -25.85 -18.07
N ALA A 70 -9.21 -25.71 -16.91
CA ALA A 70 -10.58 -26.16 -16.66
C ALA A 70 -11.65 -25.17 -17.18
N GLY A 71 -11.25 -24.07 -17.83
CA GLY A 71 -12.17 -23.03 -18.32
C GLY A 71 -12.68 -22.07 -17.24
N ILE A 72 -12.05 -22.05 -16.06
CA ILE A 72 -12.44 -21.18 -14.93
C ILE A 72 -11.72 -19.84 -15.04
N THR A 73 -12.46 -18.74 -15.00
CA THR A 73 -11.90 -17.38 -14.96
C THR A 73 -11.44 -17.02 -13.55
N VAL A 74 -10.13 -16.83 -13.38
CA VAL A 74 -9.53 -16.36 -12.12
C VAL A 74 -9.52 -14.83 -12.07
N ARG A 75 -9.89 -14.24 -10.93
CA ARG A 75 -9.90 -12.79 -10.71
C ARG A 75 -9.20 -12.47 -9.40
N MET A 76 -8.33 -11.46 -9.40
CA MET A 76 -7.67 -10.96 -8.19
C MET A 76 -8.56 -9.95 -7.48
N VAL A 77 -8.70 -10.09 -6.16
CA VAL A 77 -9.29 -9.09 -5.27
C VAL A 77 -8.20 -8.67 -4.29
N THR A 78 -7.81 -7.40 -4.34
CA THR A 78 -6.79 -6.84 -3.43
C THR A 78 -7.14 -5.39 -3.07
N GLY A 79 -6.66 -4.96 -1.90
CA GLY A 79 -6.67 -3.57 -1.45
C GLY A 79 -5.38 -2.81 -1.78
N ASP A 80 -4.40 -3.46 -2.41
CA ASP A 80 -3.12 -2.84 -2.76
C ASP A 80 -3.25 -1.82 -3.91
N ASN A 81 -2.21 -1.01 -4.09
CA ASN A 81 -2.09 -0.09 -5.22
C ASN A 81 -2.22 -0.85 -6.56
N ILE A 82 -2.85 -0.23 -7.56
CA ILE A 82 -3.08 -0.83 -8.88
C ILE A 82 -1.80 -1.31 -9.58
N ASN A 83 -0.68 -0.60 -9.40
CA ASN A 83 0.60 -0.99 -9.99
C ASN A 83 1.15 -2.28 -9.36
N THR A 84 1.04 -2.37 -8.04
CA THR A 84 1.41 -3.57 -7.27
C THR A 84 0.51 -4.75 -7.64
N ALA A 85 -0.81 -4.52 -7.66
CA ALA A 85 -1.79 -5.54 -8.03
C ALA A 85 -1.54 -6.09 -9.44
N ARG A 86 -1.27 -5.22 -10.41
CA ARG A 86 -0.93 -5.63 -11.78
C ARG A 86 0.33 -6.49 -11.81
N SER A 87 1.39 -6.07 -11.12
CA SER A 87 2.65 -6.82 -11.06
C SER A 87 2.46 -8.22 -10.47
N ILE A 88 1.76 -8.31 -9.33
CA ILE A 88 1.45 -9.59 -8.68
C ILE A 88 0.55 -10.45 -9.57
N ALA A 89 -0.46 -9.86 -10.23
CA ALA A 89 -1.36 -10.60 -11.11
C ALA A 89 -0.63 -11.19 -12.33
N THR A 90 0.34 -10.46 -12.90
CA THR A 90 1.21 -10.98 -13.95
C THR A 90 2.12 -12.10 -13.43
N ASN A 91 2.75 -11.92 -12.27
CA ASN A 91 3.61 -12.94 -11.65
C ASN A 91 2.85 -14.24 -11.31
N CYS A 92 1.60 -14.11 -10.90
CA CYS A 92 0.69 -15.24 -10.65
C CYS A 92 0.19 -15.91 -11.94
N GLY A 93 0.37 -15.30 -13.12
CA GLY A 93 -0.18 -15.78 -14.38
C GLY A 93 -1.68 -15.53 -14.55
N ILE A 94 -2.26 -14.61 -13.78
CA ILE A 94 -3.65 -14.15 -13.95
C ILE A 94 -3.74 -13.24 -15.17
N LEU A 95 -2.79 -12.32 -15.32
CA LEU A 95 -2.63 -11.45 -16.49
C LEU A 95 -1.48 -11.95 -17.35
N ARG A 96 -1.61 -11.87 -18.68
CA ARG A 96 -0.50 -12.13 -19.59
C ARG A 96 0.20 -10.82 -19.99
N PRO A 97 1.53 -10.84 -20.22
CA PRO A 97 2.22 -9.67 -20.73
C PRO A 97 1.59 -9.17 -22.03
N GLY A 98 1.24 -7.88 -22.08
CA GLY A 98 0.63 -7.25 -23.25
C GLY A 98 -0.89 -7.40 -23.38
N GLU A 99 -1.56 -8.09 -22.46
CA GLU A 99 -3.03 -8.10 -22.40
C GLU A 99 -3.58 -6.84 -21.71
N ASP A 100 -4.66 -6.30 -22.26
CA ASP A 100 -5.45 -5.29 -21.59
C ASP A 100 -6.08 -5.86 -20.32
N PHE A 101 -6.18 -5.04 -19.28
CA PHE A 101 -6.81 -5.44 -18.02
C PHE A 101 -7.85 -4.42 -17.58
N ILE A 102 -8.87 -4.91 -16.88
CA ILE A 102 -9.91 -4.08 -16.29
C ILE A 102 -9.74 -4.14 -14.76
N ALA A 103 -9.43 -3.01 -14.15
CA ALA A 103 -9.49 -2.84 -12.71
C ALA A 103 -10.76 -2.06 -12.34
N ARG A 104 -11.58 -2.62 -11.43
CA ARG A 104 -12.76 -1.93 -10.87
C ARG A 104 -12.58 -1.74 -9.39
N LYS A 105 -12.77 -0.51 -8.91
CA LYS A 105 -12.88 -0.23 -7.48
C LYS A 105 -14.23 -0.73 -6.98
N ALA A 106 -14.23 -1.69 -6.08
CA ALA A 106 -15.43 -2.14 -5.38
C ALA A 106 -15.49 -1.50 -3.99
N ARG A 107 -16.69 -1.15 -3.52
CA ARG A 107 -16.92 -0.67 -2.15
C ARG A 107 -17.62 -1.79 -1.39
N ILE A 108 -16.94 -2.37 -0.40
CA ILE A 108 -17.57 -3.34 0.50
C ILE A 108 -18.22 -2.51 1.62
N SER A 109 -19.55 -2.36 1.57
CA SER A 109 -20.32 -1.82 2.69
C SER A 109 -20.62 -2.94 3.66
N MET A 110 -19.95 -2.94 4.81
CA MET A 110 -20.30 -3.80 5.95
C MET A 110 -21.63 -3.28 6.51
N GLN A 111 -22.77 -3.86 6.12
CA GLN A 111 -24.03 -3.60 6.83
C GLN A 111 -23.89 -4.25 8.21
N ARG A 112 -23.60 -3.44 9.24
CA ARG A 112 -23.77 -3.87 10.62
C ARG A 112 -25.27 -4.06 10.86
N SER A 113 -25.75 -5.29 10.76
CA SER A 113 -27.06 -5.67 11.29
C SER A 113 -26.99 -5.53 12.81
N VAL A 114 -27.30 -4.34 13.33
CA VAL A 114 -27.59 -4.16 14.74
C VAL A 114 -28.97 -4.77 14.95
N THR A 115 -29.04 -6.02 15.38
CA THR A 115 -30.26 -6.56 15.99
C THR A 115 -30.49 -5.79 17.27
N ARG A 116 -31.36 -4.76 17.21
CA ARG A 116 -31.99 -4.18 18.39
C ARG A 116 -32.82 -5.27 19.04
N THR A 117 -32.29 -5.88 20.08
CA THR A 117 -33.11 -6.57 21.08
C THR A 117 -33.65 -5.48 21.99
N GLU A 118 -34.88 -5.03 21.71
CA GLU A 118 -35.66 -4.23 22.67
C GLU A 118 -36.17 -5.18 23.77
N MET A 119 -35.79 -4.88 25.01
CA MET A 119 -36.52 -5.24 26.23
C MET A 119 -36.83 -3.94 26.97
#